data_AF-A0A3D1QWX8-F1
#
_entry.id   AF-A0A3D1QWX8-F1
#
_cell.length_a   1.000
_cell.length_b   1.000
_cell.length_c   1.000
_cell.angle_alpha   90.00
_cell.angle_beta   90.00
_cell.angle_gamma   90.00
#
_symmetry.space_group_name_H-M   'P 1'
#
loop_
_entity.id
_entity.type
_entity.pdbx_description
1 polymer ?
#
loop_
_entity_poly.entity_id
_entity_poly.type
_entity_poly.pdbx_seq_one_letter_code
_entity_poly.pdbx_strand_id
1 'polypeptide(L)'
;MIRSLKLVSMLLALGPASSSAAEPLLQGDAERGRALYKRDCAACHGPERRGDGPLALNLKNPEPADLRDPELLMQRSDAQLHKVIAGGGPAAGAHFTMPAFGERAGELDAWDVVAFLRGGQVTVVDFFPEAARFTAKEYAFDKASLERLTPVLGKLPEAETRMSVITIFGGKKTADAAVFVPDDPRLLDALKPKAKLGYLAFVAIGIPELDRPLSLAIALDREGAIKALRPELAGLDDKARDRVARLLAGYVSQGGKSQEYQALKPPKAASKDAKSAAEVATALTRVYYRVLEGAVMFDKEERERHWAD
;
A
#
# COMPACT_ATOMS: atom_id res chain seq x y z
N MET A 1 -31.35 -68.82 -3.46
CA MET A 1 -31.37 -67.99 -4.68
C MET A 1 -31.24 -66.52 -4.28
N ILE A 2 -30.09 -65.92 -4.66
CA ILE A 2 -29.83 -64.50 -4.98
C ILE A 2 -30.32 -63.44 -3.97
N ARG A 3 -29.41 -62.98 -3.08
CA ARG A 3 -29.49 -61.64 -2.46
C ARG A 3 -28.66 -60.68 -3.31
N SER A 4 -29.33 -59.78 -4.02
CA SER A 4 -28.72 -58.77 -4.89
C SER A 4 -28.00 -57.69 -4.06
N LEU A 5 -26.67 -57.69 -4.12
CA LEU A 5 -25.81 -56.66 -3.54
C LEU A 5 -25.82 -55.45 -4.49
N LYS A 6 -26.41 -54.33 -4.07
CA LYS A 6 -26.28 -53.05 -4.79
C LYS A 6 -24.89 -52.48 -4.50
N LEU A 7 -23.99 -52.50 -5.49
CA LEU A 7 -22.79 -51.67 -5.47
C LEU A 7 -23.22 -50.20 -5.58
N VAL A 8 -23.06 -49.44 -4.51
CA VAL A 8 -23.06 -47.98 -4.57
C VAL A 8 -21.63 -47.56 -4.91
N SER A 9 -21.41 -47.24 -6.17
CA SER A 9 -20.16 -46.63 -6.64
C SER A 9 -20.14 -45.18 -6.16
N MET A 10 -19.36 -44.90 -5.10
CA MET A 10 -19.11 -43.55 -4.62
C MET A 10 -17.99 -42.97 -5.49
N LEU A 11 -18.36 -42.30 -6.58
CA LEU A 11 -17.45 -41.43 -7.31
C LEU A 11 -17.11 -40.24 -6.40
N LEU A 12 -15.90 -40.26 -5.83
CA LEU A 12 -15.31 -39.10 -5.20
C LEU A 12 -14.91 -38.12 -6.32
N ALA A 13 -15.81 -37.20 -6.65
CA ALA A 13 -15.47 -36.09 -7.54
C ALA A 13 -14.50 -35.16 -6.79
N LEU A 14 -13.20 -35.32 -7.08
CA LEU A 14 -12.21 -34.30 -6.77
C LEU A 14 -12.52 -33.07 -7.65
N GLY A 15 -13.34 -32.16 -7.13
CA GLY A 15 -13.43 -30.82 -7.67
C GLY A 15 -12.07 -30.13 -7.53
N PRO A 16 -11.67 -29.26 -8.48
CA PRO A 16 -10.41 -28.54 -8.37
C PRO A 16 -10.46 -27.67 -7.12
N ALA A 17 -9.55 -27.93 -6.18
CA ALA A 17 -9.28 -27.03 -5.08
C ALA A 17 -8.86 -25.69 -5.69
N SER A 18 -9.77 -24.72 -5.67
CA SER A 18 -9.42 -23.33 -5.97
C SER A 18 -8.33 -22.93 -4.99
N SER A 19 -7.12 -22.74 -5.50
CA SER A 19 -6.00 -22.20 -4.75
C SER A 19 -6.31 -20.75 -4.41
N SER A 20 -7.10 -20.54 -3.36
CA SER A 20 -7.05 -19.29 -2.61
C SER A 20 -5.64 -19.19 -2.07
N ALA A 21 -4.94 -18.09 -2.32
CA ALA A 21 -3.77 -17.75 -1.55
C ALA A 21 -4.14 -17.89 -0.07
N ALA A 22 -3.66 -18.95 0.57
CA ALA A 22 -4.08 -19.30 1.91
C ALA A 22 -3.53 -18.23 2.84
N GLU A 23 -4.40 -17.62 3.64
CA GLU A 23 -3.96 -16.75 4.73
C GLU A 23 -3.02 -17.54 5.66
N PRO A 24 -2.06 -16.89 6.33
CA PRO A 24 -1.20 -17.56 7.28
C PRO A 24 -2.05 -18.34 8.30
N LEU A 25 -1.77 -19.63 8.46
CA LEU A 25 -2.47 -20.50 9.42
C LEU A 25 -2.21 -20.08 10.89
N LEU A 26 -1.28 -19.15 11.13
CA LEU A 26 -0.84 -18.70 12.44
C LEU A 26 -0.85 -17.16 12.50
N GLN A 27 -1.65 -16.61 13.41
CA GLN A 27 -1.57 -15.20 13.80
C GLN A 27 -0.59 -15.08 14.97
N GLY A 28 0.46 -14.27 14.82
CA GLY A 28 1.41 -13.99 15.88
C GLY A 28 0.87 -13.06 16.98
N ASP A 29 1.56 -13.04 18.11
CA ASP A 29 1.34 -12.14 19.25
C ASP A 29 2.15 -10.85 19.08
N ALA A 30 1.47 -9.72 18.85
CA ALA A 30 2.10 -8.43 18.63
C ALA A 30 2.86 -7.88 19.85
N GLU A 31 2.49 -8.25 21.08
CA GLU A 31 3.19 -7.82 22.29
C GLU A 31 4.53 -8.54 22.42
N ARG A 32 4.54 -9.85 22.18
CA ARG A 32 5.78 -10.63 22.07
C ARG A 32 6.63 -10.14 20.91
N GLY A 33 6.03 -9.87 19.76
CA GLY A 33 6.68 -9.32 18.60
C GLY A 33 7.39 -7.99 18.87
N ARG A 34 6.78 -7.10 19.67
CA ARG A 34 7.40 -5.84 20.09
C ARG A 34 8.67 -6.09 20.92
N ALA A 35 8.64 -7.05 21.85
CA ALA A 35 9.79 -7.37 22.69
C ALA A 35 10.93 -7.96 21.85
N LEU A 36 10.61 -8.88 20.94
CA LEU A 36 11.54 -9.48 19.98
C LEU A 36 12.17 -8.41 19.06
N TYR A 37 11.34 -7.54 18.48
CA TYR A 37 11.79 -6.44 17.64
C TYR A 37 12.80 -5.54 18.36
N LYS A 38 12.49 -5.15 19.60
CA LYS A 38 13.38 -4.30 20.41
C LYS A 38 14.74 -4.96 20.66
N ARG A 39 14.75 -6.27 20.87
CA ARG A 39 15.98 -7.04 21.15
C ARG A 39 16.84 -7.21 19.89
N ASP A 40 16.22 -7.56 18.77
CA ASP A 40 16.93 -8.13 17.63
C ASP A 40 16.92 -7.25 16.37
N CYS A 41 15.97 -6.32 16.24
CA CYS A 41 15.79 -5.51 15.03
C CYS A 41 16.14 -4.03 15.22
N ALA A 42 15.88 -3.49 16.42
CA ALA A 42 15.97 -2.04 16.70
C ALA A 42 17.40 -1.46 16.59
N ALA A 43 18.45 -2.30 16.68
CA ALA A 43 19.83 -1.83 16.51
C ALA A 43 20.09 -1.28 15.09
N CYS A 44 19.41 -1.84 14.08
CA CYS A 44 19.50 -1.38 12.69
C CYS A 44 18.27 -0.56 12.29
N HIS A 45 17.06 -1.01 12.63
CA HIS A 45 15.82 -0.35 12.20
C HIS A 45 15.31 0.73 13.15
N GLY A 46 15.98 0.97 14.28
CA GLY A 46 15.60 1.95 15.30
C GLY A 46 14.45 1.46 16.20
N PRO A 47 14.30 2.02 17.42
CA PRO A 47 13.21 1.65 18.32
C PRO A 47 11.84 2.05 17.77
N GLU A 48 11.80 3.12 16.98
CA GLU A 48 10.61 3.65 16.33
C GLU A 48 10.40 3.10 14.91
N ARG A 49 11.16 2.07 14.49
CA ARG A 49 11.03 1.42 13.17
C ARG A 49 11.42 2.27 11.96
N ARG A 50 12.12 3.39 12.15
CA ARG A 50 12.44 4.36 11.09
C ARG A 50 13.58 3.99 10.16
N GLY A 51 14.29 2.88 10.41
CA GLY A 51 15.51 2.56 9.66
C GLY A 51 16.74 3.35 10.14
N ASP A 52 16.64 4.05 11.27
CA ASP A 52 17.63 5.00 11.80
C ASP A 52 18.34 4.49 13.07
N GLY A 53 18.42 3.17 13.23
CA GLY A 53 19.09 2.56 14.37
C GLY A 53 20.58 2.94 14.44
N PRO A 54 21.23 2.81 15.61
CA PRO A 54 22.64 3.18 15.77
C PRO A 54 23.58 2.49 14.78
N LEU A 55 23.22 1.30 14.27
CA LEU A 55 24.00 0.58 13.26
C LEU A 55 23.67 1.01 11.82
N ALA A 56 22.55 1.68 11.57
CA ALA A 56 22.10 2.07 10.22
C ALA A 56 23.09 2.97 9.48
N LEU A 57 23.83 3.81 10.21
CA LEU A 57 24.82 4.73 9.64
C LEU A 57 25.89 4.02 8.80
N ASN A 58 26.22 2.77 9.17
CA ASN A 58 27.24 1.96 8.51
C ASN A 58 26.67 0.96 7.50
N LEU A 59 25.35 0.94 7.29
CA LEU A 59 24.68 0.00 6.40
C LEU A 59 24.16 0.77 5.19
N LYS A 60 24.85 0.61 4.05
CA LYS A 60 24.53 1.27 2.79
C LYS A 60 24.33 0.22 1.70
N ASN A 61 23.42 0.49 0.77
CA ASN A 61 23.15 -0.35 -0.40
C ASN A 61 22.63 -1.78 -0.07
N PRO A 62 21.37 -1.93 0.39
CA PRO A 62 20.43 -0.88 0.78
C PRO A 62 20.57 -0.47 2.25
N GLU A 63 20.10 0.74 2.58
CA GLU A 63 19.95 1.18 3.98
C GLU A 63 18.80 0.39 4.65
N PRO A 64 18.79 0.27 5.99
CA PRO A 64 17.64 -0.31 6.70
C PRO A 64 16.36 0.46 6.36
N ALA A 65 15.32 -0.25 5.92
CA ALA A 65 14.05 0.37 5.54
C ALA A 65 13.32 1.01 6.75
N ASP A 66 12.57 2.08 6.49
CA ASP A 66 11.54 2.58 7.41
C ASP A 66 10.37 1.58 7.43
N LEU A 67 10.31 0.75 8.46
CA LEU A 67 9.26 -0.26 8.65
C LEU A 67 7.95 0.36 9.17
N ARG A 68 7.82 1.69 9.18
CA ARG A 68 6.53 2.38 9.31
C ARG A 68 5.94 2.74 7.96
N ASP A 69 6.69 2.59 6.87
CA ASP A 69 6.18 2.88 5.53
C ASP A 69 5.01 1.93 5.21
N PRO A 70 3.77 2.45 5.15
CA PRO A 70 2.61 1.61 4.89
C PRO A 70 2.66 1.02 3.48
N GLU A 71 3.30 1.70 2.52
CA GLU A 71 3.42 1.21 1.15
C GLU A 71 4.33 -0.03 1.11
N LEU A 72 5.52 0.07 1.71
CA LEU A 72 6.45 -1.06 1.85
C LEU A 72 5.75 -2.28 2.45
N LEU A 73 5.05 -2.09 3.58
CA LEU A 73 4.41 -3.20 4.27
C LEU A 73 3.22 -3.76 3.47
N MET A 74 2.39 -2.93 2.84
CA MET A 74 1.26 -3.41 2.03
C MET A 74 1.70 -4.24 0.81
N GLN A 75 2.86 -3.92 0.23
CA GLN A 75 3.42 -4.64 -0.91
C GLN A 75 4.09 -5.96 -0.54
N ARG A 76 4.04 -6.38 0.72
CA ARG A 76 4.59 -7.65 1.18
C ARG A 76 3.47 -8.48 1.77
N SER A 77 3.34 -9.74 1.36
CA SER A 77 2.50 -10.69 2.09
C SER A 77 3.14 -11.03 3.44
N ASP A 78 2.34 -11.50 4.39
CA ASP A 78 2.88 -11.91 5.69
C ASP A 78 3.90 -13.05 5.55
N ALA A 79 3.68 -13.97 4.60
CA ALA A 79 4.65 -15.00 4.25
C ALA A 79 5.98 -14.44 3.71
N GLN A 80 5.93 -13.35 2.93
CA GLN A 80 7.14 -12.67 2.47
C GLN A 80 7.86 -11.98 3.63
N LEU A 81 7.14 -11.28 4.51
CA LEU A 81 7.73 -10.67 5.71
C LEU A 81 8.35 -11.73 6.62
N HIS A 82 7.63 -12.81 6.89
CA HIS A 82 8.11 -13.95 7.65
C HIS A 82 9.39 -14.53 7.03
N LYS A 83 9.42 -14.72 5.69
CA LYS A 83 10.61 -15.22 4.98
C LYS A 83 11.81 -14.28 5.13
N VAL A 84 11.62 -12.96 5.05
CA VAL A 84 12.69 -11.97 5.24
C VAL A 84 13.20 -12.02 6.68
N ILE A 85 12.29 -12.10 7.66
CA ILE A 85 12.63 -12.17 9.08
C ILE A 85 13.40 -13.46 9.34
N ALA A 86 12.80 -14.62 9.08
CA ALA A 86 13.40 -15.94 9.31
C ALA A 86 14.70 -16.17 8.53
N GLY A 87 14.78 -15.71 7.28
CA GLY A 87 15.91 -15.96 6.37
C GLY A 87 16.95 -14.85 6.28
N GLY A 88 16.68 -13.68 6.87
CA GLY A 88 17.57 -12.51 6.84
C GLY A 88 17.59 -11.80 5.48
N GLY A 89 18.50 -10.83 5.36
CA GLY A 89 18.59 -9.98 4.17
C GLY A 89 18.75 -10.72 2.84
N PRO A 90 19.64 -11.73 2.74
CA PRO A 90 19.84 -12.49 1.51
C PRO A 90 18.59 -13.23 1.01
N ALA A 91 17.65 -13.59 1.90
CA ALA A 91 16.43 -14.31 1.51
C ALA A 91 15.43 -13.46 0.73
N ALA A 92 15.63 -12.14 0.68
CA ALA A 92 14.70 -11.17 0.09
C ALA A 92 15.36 -9.96 -0.59
N GLY A 93 16.66 -10.04 -0.91
CA GLY A 93 17.36 -8.94 -1.58
C GLY A 93 17.55 -7.69 -0.72
N ALA A 94 17.46 -7.81 0.62
CA ALA A 94 17.82 -6.76 1.56
C ALA A 94 19.31 -6.84 1.92
N HIS A 95 19.81 -5.90 2.73
CA HIS A 95 21.23 -5.81 3.05
C HIS A 95 21.75 -7.13 3.65
N PHE A 96 22.88 -7.64 3.14
CA PHE A 96 23.40 -8.98 3.48
C PHE A 96 23.75 -9.15 4.97
N THR A 97 23.94 -8.05 5.70
CA THR A 97 24.17 -8.04 7.15
C THR A 97 22.91 -8.09 7.99
N MET A 98 21.72 -7.96 7.39
CA MET A 98 20.46 -8.22 8.09
C MET A 98 20.46 -9.71 8.45
N PRO A 99 20.63 -10.06 9.73
CA PRO A 99 20.81 -11.45 10.12
C PRO A 99 19.51 -12.20 9.87
N ALA A 100 19.62 -13.47 9.52
CA ALA A 100 18.50 -14.37 9.66
C ALA A 100 18.04 -14.35 11.12
N PHE A 101 16.73 -14.25 11.32
CA PHE A 101 16.11 -14.57 12.60
C PHE A 101 16.24 -16.10 12.75
N GLY A 102 17.46 -16.53 13.08
CA GLY A 102 17.96 -17.89 12.90
C GLY A 102 18.44 -18.53 14.21
N GLU A 103 18.11 -19.83 14.33
CA GLU A 103 18.33 -20.81 15.41
C GLU A 103 17.81 -20.49 16.82
N ARG A 104 17.64 -19.22 17.21
CA ARG A 104 17.23 -18.85 18.59
C ARG A 104 15.77 -18.46 18.77
N ALA A 105 15.03 -18.32 17.67
CA ALA A 105 13.64 -17.91 17.68
C ALA A 105 12.79 -19.10 17.21
N GLY A 106 11.74 -19.45 17.96
CA GLY A 106 10.83 -20.50 17.54
C GLY A 106 10.17 -20.14 16.20
N GLU A 107 9.67 -21.12 15.46
CA GLU A 107 8.94 -20.90 14.19
C GLU A 107 7.78 -19.89 14.34
N LEU A 108 7.26 -19.71 15.56
CA LEU A 108 6.22 -18.75 15.91
C LEU A 108 6.73 -17.32 16.17
N ASP A 109 7.97 -17.13 16.59
CA ASP A 109 8.50 -15.82 16.99
C ASP A 109 8.60 -14.86 15.79
N ALA A 110 8.91 -15.39 14.60
CA ALA A 110 8.90 -14.59 13.37
C ALA A 110 7.48 -14.10 13.05
N TRP A 111 6.45 -14.92 13.30
CA TRP A 111 5.04 -14.51 13.15
C TRP A 111 4.64 -13.44 14.17
N ASP A 112 5.15 -13.51 15.40
CA ASP A 112 4.95 -12.47 16.42
C ASP A 112 5.52 -11.12 15.94
N VAL A 113 6.74 -11.13 15.38
CA VAL A 113 7.34 -9.92 14.79
C VAL A 113 6.51 -9.42 13.59
N VAL A 114 6.03 -10.30 12.72
CA VAL A 114 5.12 -9.92 11.63
C VAL A 114 3.86 -9.25 12.18
N ALA A 115 3.22 -9.83 13.20
CA ALA A 115 2.04 -9.25 13.86
C ALA A 115 2.34 -7.86 14.45
N PHE A 116 3.51 -7.68 15.08
CA PHE A 116 3.95 -6.37 15.56
C PHE A 116 4.18 -5.34 14.44
N LEU A 117 4.79 -5.75 13.32
CA LEU A 117 5.01 -4.86 12.17
C LEU A 117 3.69 -4.43 11.53
N ARG A 118 2.71 -5.33 11.47
CA ARG A 118 1.34 -5.04 11.03
C ARG A 118 0.56 -4.16 12.02
N GLY A 119 0.88 -4.28 13.30
CA GLY A 119 0.23 -3.52 14.37
C GLY A 119 0.35 -2.00 14.19
N GLY A 120 -0.81 -1.32 14.22
CA GLY A 120 -0.91 0.13 14.16
C GLY A 120 -0.64 0.74 12.78
N GLN A 121 -0.56 -0.07 11.73
CA GLN A 121 -0.45 0.40 10.35
C GLN A 121 -1.81 0.83 9.81
N VAL A 122 -1.80 1.89 9.00
CA VAL A 122 -2.95 2.19 8.14
C VAL A 122 -3.03 1.11 7.07
N THR A 123 -4.24 0.67 6.76
CA THR A 123 -4.56 -0.43 5.83
C THR A 123 -5.51 0.03 4.74
N VAL A 124 -5.69 -0.76 3.68
CA VAL A 124 -6.69 -0.46 2.64
C VAL A 124 -8.12 -0.42 3.18
N VAL A 125 -8.43 -1.21 4.22
CA VAL A 125 -9.79 -1.27 4.81
C VAL A 125 -10.15 0.03 5.55
N ASP A 126 -9.14 0.78 5.99
CA ASP A 126 -9.34 2.08 6.62
C ASP A 126 -9.90 3.14 5.65
N PHE A 127 -9.69 2.96 4.34
CA PHE A 127 -10.19 3.82 3.27
C PHE A 127 -11.37 3.19 2.50
N PHE A 128 -11.34 1.87 2.37
CA PHE A 128 -12.32 1.06 1.65
C PHE A 128 -12.81 -0.06 2.58
N PRO A 129 -13.82 0.20 3.43
CA PRO A 129 -14.31 -0.81 4.37
C PRO A 129 -14.80 -2.09 3.70
N GLU A 130 -15.19 -2.03 2.42
CA GLU A 130 -15.64 -3.18 1.62
C GLU A 130 -14.49 -3.94 0.94
N ALA A 131 -13.24 -3.52 1.12
CA ALA A 131 -12.09 -4.14 0.48
C ALA A 131 -11.93 -5.60 0.93
N ALA A 132 -11.86 -6.50 -0.04
CA ALA A 132 -11.58 -7.91 0.19
C ALA A 132 -10.20 -8.29 -0.33
N ARG A 133 -9.75 -7.68 -1.43
CA ARG A 133 -8.46 -7.93 -2.06
C ARG A 133 -7.84 -6.62 -2.54
N PHE A 134 -6.52 -6.57 -2.65
CA PHE A 134 -5.83 -5.46 -3.28
C PHE A 134 -4.56 -5.92 -3.98
N THR A 135 -4.17 -5.20 -5.03
CA THR A 135 -2.87 -5.35 -5.70
C THR A 135 -2.03 -4.13 -5.42
N ALA A 136 -0.72 -4.22 -5.62
CA ALA A 136 0.17 -3.07 -5.53
C ALA A 136 1.27 -3.22 -6.57
N LYS A 137 1.47 -2.20 -7.39
CA LYS A 137 2.45 -2.22 -8.49
C LYS A 137 3.05 -0.84 -8.71
N GLU A 138 4.37 -0.81 -8.92
CA GLU A 138 5.08 0.39 -9.34
C GLU A 138 5.00 0.54 -10.86
N TYR A 139 4.67 1.74 -11.31
CA TYR A 139 4.60 2.12 -12.72
C TYR A 139 5.66 3.19 -13.01
N ALA A 140 6.42 2.98 -14.09
CA ALA A 140 7.21 4.02 -14.72
C ALA A 140 6.36 4.69 -15.80
N PHE A 141 6.19 6.02 -15.72
CA PHE A 141 5.36 6.77 -16.66
C PHE A 141 5.88 6.65 -18.08
N ASP A 142 5.02 6.19 -18.99
CA ASP A 142 5.32 6.11 -20.41
C ASP A 142 5.29 7.51 -21.06
N LYS A 143 5.75 7.60 -22.32
CA LYS A 143 5.78 8.86 -23.06
C LYS A 143 4.42 9.57 -23.08
N ALA A 144 3.34 8.82 -23.29
CA ALA A 144 1.99 9.38 -23.35
C ALA A 144 1.53 9.93 -21.98
N SER A 145 1.93 9.26 -20.89
CA SER A 145 1.69 9.70 -19.52
C SER A 145 2.40 11.03 -19.24
N LEU A 146 3.67 11.14 -19.62
CA LEU A 146 4.44 12.38 -19.46
C LEU A 146 3.87 13.53 -20.32
N GLU A 147 3.41 13.25 -21.53
CA GLU A 147 2.75 14.23 -22.40
C GLU A 147 1.43 14.75 -21.79
N ARG A 148 0.63 13.89 -21.15
CA ARG A 148 -0.59 14.30 -20.44
C ARG A 148 -0.30 15.14 -19.19
N LEU A 149 0.77 14.82 -18.46
CA LEU A 149 1.12 15.50 -17.21
C LEU A 149 1.80 16.85 -17.43
N THR A 150 2.55 17.01 -18.51
CA THR A 150 3.38 18.21 -18.77
C THR A 150 2.60 19.54 -18.75
N PRO A 151 1.39 19.65 -19.33
CA PRO A 151 0.61 20.89 -19.29
C PRO A 151 0.25 21.38 -17.87
N VAL A 152 0.14 20.46 -16.91
CA VAL A 152 -0.29 20.80 -15.53
C VAL A 152 0.88 20.81 -14.55
N LEU A 153 1.82 19.86 -14.70
CA LEU A 153 2.91 19.65 -13.74
C LEU A 153 4.26 20.19 -14.21
N GLY A 154 4.34 20.62 -15.47
CA GLY A 154 5.61 20.88 -16.14
C GLY A 154 6.44 19.61 -16.31
N LYS A 155 7.74 19.78 -16.56
CA LYS A 155 8.67 18.65 -16.68
C LYS A 155 8.90 18.02 -15.30
N LEU A 156 8.66 16.72 -15.21
CA LEU A 156 8.94 15.95 -14.00
C LEU A 156 10.42 15.54 -13.94
N PRO A 157 11.07 15.62 -12.75
CA PRO A 157 12.37 14.98 -12.53
C PRO A 157 12.22 13.45 -12.53
N GLU A 158 13.33 12.74 -12.78
CA GLU A 158 13.33 11.27 -12.86
C GLU A 158 12.75 10.57 -11.62
N ALA A 159 13.05 11.08 -10.42
CA ALA A 159 12.49 10.55 -9.17
C ALA A 159 10.95 10.65 -9.08
N GLU A 160 10.32 11.47 -9.93
CA GLU A 160 8.88 11.65 -9.96
C GLU A 160 8.19 10.98 -11.16
N THR A 161 8.95 10.31 -12.03
CA THR A 161 8.40 9.56 -13.18
C THR A 161 8.00 8.13 -12.81
N ARG A 162 8.07 7.78 -11.53
CA ARG A 162 7.57 6.53 -10.97
C ARG A 162 6.48 6.78 -9.94
N MET A 163 5.54 5.86 -9.87
CA MET A 163 4.45 5.86 -8.91
C MET A 163 3.99 4.45 -8.60
N SER A 164 3.92 4.12 -7.32
CA SER A 164 3.23 2.93 -6.84
C SER A 164 1.75 3.20 -6.69
N VAL A 165 0.93 2.30 -7.22
CA VAL A 165 -0.52 2.35 -7.06
C VAL A 165 -1.02 1.05 -6.48
N ILE A 166 -1.80 1.17 -5.41
CA ILE A 166 -2.53 0.08 -4.78
C ILE A 166 -3.94 0.10 -5.37
N THR A 167 -4.35 -0.99 -6.01
CA THR A 167 -5.71 -1.11 -6.57
C THR A 167 -6.56 -1.99 -5.67
N ILE A 168 -7.74 -1.50 -5.30
CA ILE A 168 -8.60 -2.14 -4.30
C ILE A 168 -9.79 -2.82 -4.99
N PHE A 169 -10.09 -4.05 -4.55
CA PHE A 169 -11.20 -4.86 -5.04
C PHE A 169 -12.09 -5.30 -3.88
N GLY A 170 -13.40 -5.17 -4.09
CA GLY A 170 -14.42 -5.73 -3.22
C GLY A 170 -14.62 -7.23 -3.47
N GLY A 171 -15.48 -7.85 -2.66
CA GLY A 171 -15.83 -9.24 -2.82
C GLY A 171 -16.15 -9.91 -1.49
N LYS A 172 -16.26 -11.24 -1.50
CA LYS A 172 -16.45 -11.99 -0.26
C LYS A 172 -15.17 -11.91 0.57
N LYS A 173 -15.31 -11.35 1.77
CA LYS A 173 -14.27 -11.33 2.80
C LYS A 173 -14.15 -12.70 3.46
N THR A 174 -12.92 -13.14 3.69
CA THR A 174 -12.60 -14.33 4.48
C THR A 174 -12.18 -13.97 5.90
N ALA A 175 -11.73 -12.73 6.11
CA ALA A 175 -11.36 -12.13 7.38
C ALA A 175 -11.67 -10.61 7.35
N ASP A 176 -11.47 -9.93 8.48
CA ASP A 176 -11.65 -8.47 8.59
C ASP A 176 -10.59 -7.68 7.79
N ALA A 177 -9.45 -8.32 7.48
CA ALA A 177 -8.40 -7.76 6.65
C ALA A 177 -8.63 -8.04 5.14
N ALA A 178 -8.20 -7.11 4.30
CA ALA A 178 -8.12 -7.35 2.87
C ALA A 178 -6.83 -8.12 2.53
N VAL A 179 -6.91 -9.02 1.55
CA VAL A 179 -5.80 -9.89 1.15
C VAL A 179 -4.98 -9.25 0.03
N PHE A 180 -3.66 -9.15 0.21
CA PHE A 180 -2.74 -8.75 -0.84
C PHE A 180 -2.67 -9.82 -1.94
N VAL A 181 -2.83 -9.40 -3.19
CA VAL A 181 -2.69 -10.25 -4.38
C VAL A 181 -1.38 -9.90 -5.09
N PRO A 182 -0.40 -10.82 -5.10
CA PRO A 182 0.87 -10.63 -5.81
C PRO A 182 0.69 -10.41 -7.31
N ASP A 183 1.72 -9.85 -7.96
CA ASP A 183 1.81 -9.66 -9.42
C ASP A 183 2.05 -11.01 -10.14
N ASP A 184 1.11 -11.94 -9.98
CA ASP A 184 1.06 -13.22 -10.68
C ASP A 184 -0.14 -13.21 -11.64
N PRO A 185 0.05 -13.46 -12.94
CA PRO A 185 -1.03 -13.37 -13.93
C PRO A 185 -2.27 -14.20 -13.57
N ARG A 186 -2.11 -15.40 -13.01
CA ARG A 186 -3.24 -16.27 -12.67
C ARG A 186 -4.04 -15.73 -11.49
N LEU A 187 -3.35 -15.13 -10.52
CA LEU A 187 -4.00 -14.51 -9.37
C LEU A 187 -4.69 -13.19 -9.75
N LEU A 188 -4.10 -12.44 -10.69
CA LEU A 188 -4.66 -11.20 -11.21
C LEU A 188 -5.92 -11.44 -12.07
N ASP A 189 -5.95 -12.48 -12.90
CA ASP A 189 -7.12 -12.83 -13.72
C ASP A 189 -8.36 -13.17 -12.87
N ALA A 190 -8.16 -13.60 -11.61
CA ALA A 190 -9.26 -13.83 -10.68
C ALA A 190 -9.93 -12.53 -10.19
N LEU A 191 -9.29 -11.38 -10.37
CA LEU A 191 -9.80 -10.08 -9.96
C LEU A 191 -10.72 -9.51 -11.04
N LYS A 192 -12.01 -9.41 -10.73
CA LYS A 192 -13.00 -8.93 -11.70
C LYS A 192 -12.94 -7.40 -11.82
N PRO A 193 -12.90 -6.83 -13.05
CA PRO A 193 -12.95 -5.38 -13.28
C PRO A 193 -14.09 -4.68 -12.54
N LYS A 194 -15.28 -5.31 -12.54
CA LYS A 194 -16.49 -4.78 -11.89
C LYS A 194 -16.39 -4.69 -10.37
N ALA A 195 -15.52 -5.47 -9.74
CA ALA A 195 -15.32 -5.50 -8.30
C ALA A 195 -14.31 -4.44 -7.82
N LYS A 196 -13.63 -3.74 -8.73
CA LYS A 196 -12.73 -2.63 -8.38
C LYS A 196 -13.50 -1.58 -7.57
N LEU A 197 -12.92 -1.09 -6.48
CA LEU A 197 -13.49 -0.07 -5.61
C LEU A 197 -12.79 1.27 -5.75
N GLY A 198 -11.51 1.27 -6.16
CA GLY A 198 -10.71 2.48 -6.28
C GLY A 198 -9.22 2.19 -6.16
N TYR A 199 -8.47 3.24 -5.85
CA TYR A 199 -7.02 3.23 -5.77
C TYR A 199 -6.56 3.87 -4.47
N LEU A 200 -5.37 3.50 -4.02
CA LEU A 200 -4.68 4.09 -2.88
C LEU A 200 -3.21 4.28 -3.25
N ALA A 201 -2.62 5.39 -2.84
CA ALA A 201 -1.19 5.62 -2.94
C ALA A 201 -0.70 6.38 -1.70
N PHE A 202 0.56 6.20 -1.37
CA PHE A 202 1.24 6.95 -0.32
C PHE A 202 2.28 7.84 -0.97
N VAL A 203 2.23 9.13 -0.67
CA VAL A 203 3.06 10.15 -1.31
C VAL A 203 3.57 11.13 -0.27
N ALA A 204 4.74 11.71 -0.52
CA ALA A 204 5.22 12.85 0.26
C ALA A 204 4.63 14.15 -0.30
N ILE A 205 4.06 14.99 0.57
CA ILE A 205 3.57 16.33 0.23
C ILE A 205 4.27 17.40 1.06
N GLY A 206 4.78 18.43 0.40
CA GLY A 206 5.25 19.65 1.06
C GLY A 206 4.07 20.52 1.45
N ILE A 207 3.97 20.87 2.74
CA ILE A 207 3.04 21.87 3.23
C ILE A 207 3.88 23.08 3.66
N PRO A 208 3.63 24.29 3.11
CA PRO A 208 4.51 25.46 3.30
C PRO A 208 4.87 25.79 4.75
N GLU A 209 3.99 25.46 5.70
CA GLU A 209 4.15 25.78 7.12
C GLU A 209 4.76 24.64 7.95
N LEU A 210 5.20 23.57 7.29
CA LEU A 210 5.92 22.47 7.91
C LEU A 210 7.34 22.45 7.38
N ASP A 211 8.31 22.35 8.29
CA ASP A 211 9.73 22.28 7.96
C ASP A 211 10.13 20.94 7.31
N ARG A 212 9.17 20.01 7.17
CA ARG A 212 9.37 18.70 6.58
C ARG A 212 8.18 18.28 5.72
N PRO A 213 8.39 17.48 4.66
CA PRO A 213 7.29 16.85 3.94
C PRO A 213 6.51 15.91 4.85
N LEU A 214 5.21 15.80 4.61
CA LEU A 214 4.34 14.83 5.26
C LEU A 214 4.07 13.64 4.34
N SER A 215 4.09 12.44 4.90
CA SER A 215 3.49 11.27 4.26
C SER A 215 1.97 11.49 4.16
N LEU A 216 1.40 11.25 3.00
CA LEU A 216 -0.02 11.44 2.71
C LEU A 216 -0.54 10.21 1.98
N ALA A 217 -1.56 9.58 2.55
CA ALA A 217 -2.35 8.58 1.85
C ALA A 217 -3.44 9.26 1.02
N ILE A 218 -3.47 8.98 -0.28
CA ILE A 218 -4.47 9.47 -1.22
C ILE A 218 -5.30 8.29 -1.70
N ALA A 219 -6.58 8.26 -1.31
CA ALA A 219 -7.54 7.29 -1.82
C ALA A 219 -8.36 7.93 -2.94
N LEU A 220 -8.41 7.28 -4.10
CA LEU A 220 -9.23 7.66 -5.24
C LEU A 220 -10.37 6.65 -5.43
N ASP A 221 -11.55 7.10 -5.83
CA ASP A 221 -12.60 6.18 -6.31
C ASP A 221 -12.26 5.60 -7.69
N ARG A 222 -13.17 4.79 -8.25
CA ARG A 222 -12.95 4.12 -9.54
C ARG A 222 -12.85 5.12 -10.69
N GLU A 223 -13.52 6.26 -10.54
CA GLU A 223 -13.57 7.37 -11.46
C GLU A 223 -12.34 8.28 -11.30
N GLY A 224 -11.49 8.06 -10.30
CA GLY A 224 -10.28 8.83 -10.04
C GLY A 224 -10.50 10.09 -9.21
N ALA A 225 -11.70 10.33 -8.67
CA ALA A 225 -11.95 11.44 -7.78
C ALA A 225 -11.43 11.13 -6.36
N ILE A 226 -11.03 12.17 -5.64
CA ILE A 226 -10.44 12.05 -4.31
C ILE A 226 -11.51 11.60 -3.32
N LYS A 227 -11.42 10.35 -2.88
CA LYS A 227 -12.29 9.76 -1.87
C LYS A 227 -11.86 10.15 -0.46
N ALA A 228 -10.55 10.14 -0.20
CA ALA A 228 -10.00 10.50 1.11
C ALA A 228 -8.53 10.93 1.01
N LEU A 229 -8.13 11.83 1.91
CA LEU A 229 -6.77 12.28 2.11
C LEU A 229 -6.42 12.10 3.58
N ARG A 230 -5.42 11.28 3.90
CA ARG A 230 -5.00 11.04 5.29
C ARG A 230 -3.50 11.28 5.47
N PRO A 231 -3.10 12.42 6.06
CA PRO A 231 -1.71 12.71 6.35
C PRO A 231 -1.20 11.93 7.57
N GLU A 232 0.11 11.65 7.61
CA GLU A 232 0.81 11.21 8.82
C GLU A 232 0.93 12.41 9.77
N LEU A 233 0.13 12.40 10.83
CA LEU A 233 0.06 13.49 11.81
C LEU A 233 1.01 13.30 13.00
N ALA A 234 1.79 12.21 13.01
CA ALA A 234 2.72 11.90 14.09
C ALA A 234 3.79 12.99 14.24
N GLY A 235 3.99 13.47 15.47
CA GLY A 235 4.95 14.51 15.80
C GLY A 235 4.49 15.95 15.55
N LEU A 236 3.24 16.16 15.11
CA LEU A 236 2.64 17.50 14.98
C LEU A 236 1.88 17.90 16.25
N ASP A 237 1.94 19.18 16.62
CA ASP A 237 1.09 19.76 17.66
C ASP A 237 -0.41 19.76 17.26
N ASP A 238 -1.31 19.90 18.25
CA ASP A 238 -2.76 19.84 18.01
C ASP A 238 -3.24 20.88 16.97
N LYS A 239 -2.65 22.08 16.98
CA LYS A 239 -3.06 23.18 16.09
C LYS A 239 -2.65 22.90 14.65
N ALA A 240 -1.44 22.40 14.43
CA ALA A 240 -0.94 21.98 13.14
C ALA A 240 -1.77 20.81 12.60
N ARG A 241 -2.06 19.80 13.43
CA ARG A 241 -2.91 18.65 13.06
C ARG A 241 -4.29 19.09 12.54
N ASP A 242 -4.97 19.90 13.34
CA ASP A 242 -6.28 20.44 13.02
C ASP A 242 -6.30 21.26 11.72
N ARG A 243 -5.27 22.08 11.51
CA ARG A 243 -5.16 22.92 10.33
C ARG A 243 -4.93 22.08 9.07
N VAL A 244 -3.98 21.14 9.10
CA VAL A 244 -3.69 20.24 7.97
C VAL A 244 -4.92 19.41 7.63
N ALA A 245 -5.60 18.84 8.61
CA ALA A 245 -6.82 18.05 8.41
C ALA A 245 -7.93 18.87 7.72
N ARG A 246 -8.18 20.10 8.19
CA ARG A 246 -9.17 21.01 7.58
C ARG A 246 -8.81 21.42 6.16
N LEU A 247 -7.52 21.71 5.90
CA LEU A 247 -7.06 22.09 4.57
C LEU A 247 -7.27 20.96 3.56
N LEU A 248 -6.85 19.73 3.90
CA LEU A 248 -6.96 18.58 3.00
C LEU A 248 -8.42 18.14 2.81
N ALA A 249 -9.28 18.23 3.84
CA ALA A 249 -10.69 17.87 3.74
C ALA A 249 -11.43 18.62 2.62
N GLY A 250 -11.04 19.86 2.31
CA GLY A 250 -11.66 20.66 1.25
C GLY A 250 -11.37 20.20 -0.18
N TYR A 251 -10.47 19.23 -0.37
CA TYR A 251 -10.15 18.63 -1.67
C TYR A 251 -10.84 17.29 -1.91
N VAL A 252 -11.48 16.72 -0.88
CA VAL A 252 -12.30 15.51 -1.04
C VAL A 252 -13.42 15.79 -2.04
N SER A 253 -13.71 14.82 -2.89
CA SER A 253 -14.64 14.89 -4.02
C SER A 253 -14.20 15.76 -5.21
N GLN A 254 -12.98 16.32 -5.19
CA GLN A 254 -12.39 16.90 -6.39
C GLN A 254 -11.68 15.85 -7.25
N GLY A 255 -11.35 16.19 -8.50
CA GLY A 255 -10.65 15.31 -9.42
C GLY A 255 -11.60 14.48 -10.28
N GLY A 256 -11.13 13.29 -10.67
CA GLY A 256 -11.75 12.42 -11.66
C GLY A 256 -10.90 12.25 -12.93
N LYS A 257 -11.20 11.18 -13.68
CA LYS A 257 -10.67 10.87 -15.01
C LYS A 257 -11.35 11.75 -16.06
N SER A 258 -11.17 13.07 -15.96
CA SER A 258 -11.52 13.98 -17.06
C SER A 258 -10.49 13.87 -18.18
N GLN A 259 -10.91 14.14 -19.42
CA GLN A 259 -9.98 14.22 -20.56
C GLN A 259 -8.96 15.36 -20.40
N GLU A 260 -9.34 16.41 -19.68
CA GLU A 260 -8.47 17.55 -19.40
C GLU A 260 -7.98 17.51 -17.95
N TYR A 261 -6.67 17.58 -17.78
CA TYR A 261 -6.04 17.68 -16.47
C TYR A 261 -6.11 19.16 -16.06
N GLN A 262 -6.75 19.45 -14.94
CA GLN A 262 -6.96 20.80 -14.42
C GLN A 262 -6.48 20.87 -12.97
N ALA A 263 -5.85 21.98 -12.58
CA ALA A 263 -5.41 22.16 -11.20
C ALA A 263 -6.57 22.00 -10.21
N LEU A 264 -6.29 21.35 -9.07
CA LEU A 264 -7.26 21.24 -7.97
C LEU A 264 -7.60 22.65 -7.46
N LYS A 265 -8.86 22.86 -7.13
CA LYS A 265 -9.37 24.16 -6.72
C LYS A 265 -9.20 24.33 -5.21
N PRO A 266 -8.54 25.40 -4.73
CA PRO A 266 -8.46 25.67 -3.30
C PRO A 266 -9.87 25.78 -2.70
N PRO A 267 -10.14 25.14 -1.54
CA PRO A 267 -11.45 25.20 -0.91
C PRO A 267 -11.78 26.62 -0.43
N LYS A 268 -12.99 27.11 -0.74
CA LYS A 268 -13.46 28.46 -0.39
C LYS A 268 -13.42 28.75 1.13
N ALA A 269 -13.56 27.71 1.96
CA ALA A 269 -13.60 27.82 3.42
C ALA A 269 -12.22 27.99 4.09
N ALA A 270 -11.11 27.83 3.36
CA ALA A 270 -9.75 28.06 3.89
C ALA A 270 -9.39 29.57 3.97
N SER A 271 -10.38 30.46 3.96
CA SER A 271 -10.29 31.88 3.57
C SER A 271 -9.42 32.79 4.46
N LYS A 272 -8.86 32.30 5.57
CA LYS A 272 -7.95 33.12 6.41
C LYS A 272 -6.53 33.18 5.86
N ASP A 273 -6.15 32.26 4.96
CA ASP A 273 -4.82 32.24 4.32
C ASP A 273 -4.89 31.71 2.88
N ALA A 274 -5.37 32.57 1.97
CA ALA A 274 -5.57 32.21 0.57
C ALA A 274 -4.27 31.80 -0.15
N LYS A 275 -3.12 32.32 0.30
CA LYS A 275 -1.81 32.00 -0.25
C LYS A 275 -1.43 30.56 0.09
N SER A 276 -1.49 30.18 1.35
CA SER A 276 -1.24 28.79 1.77
C SER A 276 -2.19 27.79 1.12
N ALA A 277 -3.46 28.16 0.97
CA ALA A 277 -4.43 27.30 0.28
C ALA A 277 -4.05 27.06 -1.19
N ALA A 278 -3.54 28.07 -1.90
CA ALA A 278 -3.08 27.94 -3.28
C ALA A 278 -1.78 27.13 -3.41
N GLU A 279 -0.84 27.30 -2.48
CA GLU A 279 0.41 26.54 -2.44
C GLU A 279 0.13 25.05 -2.15
N VAL A 280 -0.75 24.76 -1.19
CA VAL A 280 -1.22 23.39 -0.93
C VAL A 280 -1.98 22.82 -2.12
N ALA A 281 -2.83 23.60 -2.80
CA ALA A 281 -3.50 23.15 -4.02
C ALA A 281 -2.51 22.76 -5.11
N THR A 282 -1.43 23.53 -5.27
CA THR A 282 -0.36 23.26 -6.24
C THR A 282 0.38 21.97 -5.87
N ALA A 283 0.81 21.83 -4.61
CA ALA A 283 1.49 20.65 -4.12
C ALA A 283 0.60 19.39 -4.25
N LEU A 284 -0.67 19.51 -3.88
CA LEU A 284 -1.64 18.42 -3.95
C LEU A 284 -1.97 18.05 -5.40
N THR A 285 -2.11 19.03 -6.30
CA THR A 285 -2.30 18.79 -7.74
C THR A 285 -1.17 17.95 -8.31
N ARG A 286 0.09 18.26 -7.92
CA ARG A 286 1.27 17.52 -8.36
C ARG A 286 1.24 16.06 -7.96
N VAL A 287 0.95 15.77 -6.69
CA VAL A 287 0.90 14.38 -6.23
C VAL A 287 -0.35 13.66 -6.73
N TYR A 288 -1.51 14.33 -6.75
CA TYR A 288 -2.78 13.77 -7.22
C TYR A 288 -2.67 13.26 -8.67
N TYR A 289 -2.15 14.08 -9.59
CA TYR A 289 -2.08 13.69 -10.99
C TYR A 289 -1.07 12.58 -11.25
N ARG A 290 -0.01 12.48 -10.45
CA ARG A 290 0.92 11.34 -10.52
C ARG A 290 0.22 10.04 -10.06
N VAL A 291 -0.57 10.10 -8.99
CA VAL A 291 -1.37 8.94 -8.52
C VAL A 291 -2.43 8.55 -9.56
N LEU A 292 -3.14 9.54 -10.10
CA LEU A 292 -4.14 9.31 -11.15
C LEU A 292 -3.52 8.67 -12.39
N GLU A 293 -2.33 9.11 -12.79
CA GLU A 293 -1.63 8.55 -13.94
C GLU A 293 -1.22 7.10 -13.70
N GLY A 294 -0.69 6.77 -12.52
CA GLY A 294 -0.45 5.36 -12.16
C GLY A 294 -1.74 4.52 -12.20
N ALA A 295 -2.88 5.08 -11.78
CA ALA A 295 -4.17 4.41 -11.88
C ALA A 295 -4.64 4.22 -13.34
N VAL A 296 -4.38 5.19 -14.21
CA VAL A 296 -4.66 5.10 -15.67
C VAL A 296 -3.79 4.02 -16.31
N MET A 297 -2.51 3.93 -15.92
CA MET A 297 -1.60 2.88 -16.39
C MET A 297 -2.04 1.49 -15.93
N PHE A 298 -2.45 1.34 -14.67
CA PHE A 298 -3.06 0.10 -14.18
C PHE A 298 -4.29 -0.28 -15.02
N ASP A 299 -5.19 0.66 -15.26
CA ASP A 299 -6.41 0.40 -16.03
C ASP A 299 -6.11 0.01 -17.49
N LYS A 300 -5.03 0.55 -18.06
CA LYS A 300 -4.57 0.16 -19.39
C LYS A 300 -4.11 -1.29 -19.40
N GLU A 301 -3.25 -1.66 -18.46
CA GLU A 301 -2.76 -3.04 -18.30
C GLU A 301 -3.92 -4.02 -18.03
N GLU A 302 -4.89 -3.63 -17.19
CA GLU A 302 -6.08 -4.42 -16.89
C GLU A 302 -6.92 -4.68 -18.15
N ARG A 303 -7.15 -3.66 -18.99
CA ARG A 303 -7.86 -3.82 -20.27
C ARG A 303 -7.11 -4.74 -21.24
N GLU A 304 -5.79 -4.63 -21.27
CA GLU A 304 -4.95 -5.48 -22.13
C GLU A 304 -4.99 -6.96 -21.68
N ARG A 305 -5.09 -7.23 -20.36
CA ARG A 305 -5.28 -8.59 -19.83
C ARG A 305 -6.64 -9.20 -20.20
N HIS A 306 -7.71 -8.40 -20.18
CA HIS A 306 -9.08 -8.86 -20.47
C HIS A 306 -9.53 -8.64 -21.93
N TRP A 307 -8.59 -8.39 -22.86
CA TRP A 307 -8.90 -8.12 -24.27
C TRP A 307 -9.67 -9.25 -24.97
N ALA A 308 -9.59 -10.49 -24.46
CA ALA A 308 -10.18 -11.68 -25.07
C ALA A 308 -11.50 -12.16 -24.42
N ASP A 309 -11.99 -11.47 -23.37
CA ASP A 309 -13.23 -11.78 -22.64
C ASP A 309 -14.44 -10.99 -23.16
#